data_AF-L9UBD6-F1
#
_entry.id   AF-L9UBD6-F1
#
_cell.length_a   1.000
_cell.length_b   1.000
_cell.length_c   1.000
_cell.angle_alpha   90.00
_cell.angle_beta   90.00
_cell.angle_gamma   90.00
#
_symmetry.space_group_name_H-M   'P 1'
#
loop_
_entity.id
_entity.type
_entity.pdbx_description
1 polymer ?
#
loop_
_entity_poly.entity_id
_entity_poly.type
_entity_poly.pdbx_seq_one_letter_code
_entity_poly.pdbx_strand_id
1 'polypeptide(L)'
;MDDDALTQRFTVSPPTADIQFLHFQRSAPRCSMIRRPMVVKFAVFIVAVGLALLSTHTIALEVPEGPVILVVSGKVGQTNVGDEAHFDKAMLEGLAQHETITRTPWHDGVMRFSGPLGRAILEAVGAEGENIRVVALNEYAATVPISDFENYDVILAMQANGKALRIRDQGPLFVIYPFDQHPELLDEEIFSRSVWQVTRIDVE
;
A
#
# COMPACT_ATOMS: atom_id res chain seq x y z
N MET A 1 -74.39 2.40 -26.62
CA MET A 1 -74.40 2.16 -28.06
C MET A 1 -73.50 0.97 -28.24
N ASP A 2 -74.17 -0.15 -28.49
CA ASP A 2 -73.69 -1.48 -28.88
C ASP A 2 -73.01 -2.30 -27.75
N ASP A 3 -73.74 -3.23 -27.09
CA ASP A 3 -74.15 -4.60 -27.53
C ASP A 3 -72.93 -5.55 -27.49
N ASP A 4 -72.89 -6.75 -26.92
CA ASP A 4 -73.85 -7.80 -26.56
C ASP A 4 -73.21 -8.60 -25.40
N ALA A 5 -73.89 -8.93 -24.31
CA ALA A 5 -74.84 -10.03 -24.17
C ALA A 5 -74.24 -11.43 -24.39
N LEU A 6 -74.52 -12.29 -23.41
CA LEU A 6 -74.82 -13.74 -23.47
C LEU A 6 -73.98 -14.53 -22.43
N THR A 7 -74.58 -14.95 -21.30
CA THR A 7 -75.41 -16.17 -21.15
C THR A 7 -74.55 -17.26 -20.50
N GLN A 8 -74.93 -18.01 -19.47
CA GLN A 8 -76.11 -18.19 -18.65
C GLN A 8 -75.62 -19.08 -17.48
N ARG A 9 -76.07 -18.88 -16.23
CA ARG A 9 -77.12 -19.70 -15.58
C ARG A 9 -76.78 -21.21 -15.60
N PHE A 10 -76.79 -21.99 -14.52
CA PHE A 10 -77.79 -22.05 -13.44
C PHE A 10 -77.35 -23.19 -12.49
N THR A 11 -77.42 -22.98 -11.16
CA THR A 11 -78.30 -23.69 -10.18
C THR A 11 -77.98 -25.18 -9.96
N VAL A 12 -78.02 -25.77 -8.76
CA VAL A 12 -79.10 -25.89 -7.77
C VAL A 12 -78.42 -26.49 -6.50
N SER A 13 -78.42 -25.87 -5.31
CA SER A 13 -79.38 -26.04 -4.17
C SER A 13 -79.39 -27.46 -3.53
N PRO A 14 -79.92 -27.69 -2.31
CA PRO A 14 -79.87 -27.01 -0.99
C PRO A 14 -79.66 -28.09 0.14
N PRO A 15 -80.34 -28.11 1.32
CA PRO A 15 -80.46 -27.14 2.43
C PRO A 15 -79.99 -27.67 3.82
N THR A 16 -79.69 -26.70 4.70
CA THR A 16 -80.15 -26.47 6.10
C THR A 16 -80.19 -27.57 7.19
N ALA A 17 -79.90 -27.08 8.41
CA ALA A 17 -80.35 -27.53 9.75
C ALA A 17 -79.51 -28.65 10.39
N ASP A 18 -79.26 -28.72 11.70
CA ASP A 18 -79.55 -27.85 12.83
C ASP A 18 -78.77 -28.41 14.05
N ILE A 19 -78.41 -27.51 14.97
CA ILE A 19 -78.58 -27.65 16.43
C ILE A 19 -77.85 -28.79 17.19
N GLN A 20 -76.78 -28.33 17.86
CA GLN A 20 -76.49 -28.40 19.29
C GLN A 20 -76.21 -29.72 20.05
N PHE A 21 -75.41 -29.46 21.10
CA PHE A 21 -75.33 -30.09 22.42
C PHE A 21 -74.31 -31.24 22.59
N LEU A 22 -73.15 -30.82 23.12
CA LEU A 22 -72.50 -31.33 24.34
C LEU A 22 -72.28 -32.85 24.40
N HIS A 23 -71.06 -33.34 24.62
CA HIS A 23 -70.37 -33.25 25.90
C HIS A 23 -69.12 -34.15 25.80
N PHE A 24 -68.12 -33.81 26.61
CA PHE A 24 -67.19 -34.76 27.24
C PHE A 24 -65.92 -35.17 26.46
N GLN A 25 -64.83 -34.55 26.89
CA GLN A 25 -63.44 -34.81 26.53
C GLN A 25 -62.96 -36.20 26.98
N ARG A 26 -62.16 -36.87 26.13
CA ARG A 26 -60.86 -37.47 26.51
C ARG A 26 -60.05 -37.92 25.27
N SER A 27 -58.98 -37.17 25.02
CA SER A 27 -57.60 -37.60 24.66
C SER A 27 -57.38 -38.75 23.66
N ALA A 28 -56.76 -38.44 22.50
CA ALA A 28 -55.41 -38.90 22.09
C ALA A 28 -54.96 -38.17 20.77
N PRO A 29 -53.75 -38.37 20.24
CA PRO A 29 -52.75 -37.33 20.01
C PRO A 29 -52.66 -36.85 18.55
N ARG A 30 -52.35 -35.56 18.32
CA ARG A 30 -52.00 -35.06 16.98
C ARG A 30 -50.80 -34.12 17.01
N CYS A 31 -49.70 -34.67 16.53
CA CYS A 31 -48.69 -34.08 15.66
C CYS A 31 -48.81 -32.55 15.45
N SER A 32 -47.94 -31.79 16.10
CA SER A 32 -47.61 -30.43 15.70
C SER A 32 -46.28 -30.45 14.93
N MET A 33 -46.40 -30.24 13.62
CA MET A 33 -45.29 -29.90 12.76
C MET A 33 -44.78 -28.50 13.09
N ILE A 34 -43.50 -28.43 13.42
CA ILE A 34 -42.51 -27.47 12.92
C ILE A 34 -42.90 -25.98 12.94
N ARG A 35 -42.18 -25.21 13.78
CA ARG A 35 -41.47 -23.98 13.37
C ARG A 35 -40.46 -23.59 14.44
N ARG A 36 -39.25 -24.16 14.33
CA ARG A 36 -38.05 -23.58 14.98
C ARG A 36 -37.54 -22.46 14.07
N PRO A 37 -37.23 -21.26 14.57
CA PRO A 37 -36.75 -20.17 13.73
C PRO A 37 -35.35 -20.51 13.20
N MET A 38 -35.31 -20.95 11.95
CA MET A 38 -34.12 -21.13 11.12
C MET A 38 -33.58 -19.75 10.70
N VAL A 39 -33.29 -18.86 11.66
CA VAL A 39 -32.79 -17.50 11.36
C VAL A 39 -31.45 -17.25 12.05
N VAL A 40 -31.20 -17.85 13.22
CA VAL A 40 -29.97 -17.61 13.99
C VAL A 40 -28.74 -18.28 13.36
N LYS A 41 -28.90 -19.41 12.64
CA LYS A 41 -27.76 -20.12 12.04
C LYS A 41 -27.24 -19.50 10.74
N PHE A 42 -28.07 -18.74 10.02
CA PHE A 42 -27.67 -18.13 8.73
C PHE A 42 -26.86 -16.84 8.92
N ALA A 43 -27.12 -16.09 10.00
CA ALA A 43 -26.39 -14.85 10.29
C ALA A 43 -24.91 -15.09 10.65
N VAL A 44 -24.60 -16.20 11.34
CA VAL A 44 -23.22 -16.54 11.73
C VAL A 44 -22.37 -16.95 10.52
N PHE A 45 -22.98 -17.50 9.47
CA PHE A 45 -22.25 -17.99 8.30
C PHE A 45 -21.86 -16.87 7.32
N ILE A 46 -22.62 -15.77 7.25
CA ILE A 46 -22.32 -14.63 6.38
C ILE A 46 -21.20 -13.75 6.95
N VAL A 47 -21.09 -13.65 8.28
CA VAL A 47 -19.98 -12.91 8.93
C VAL A 47 -18.64 -13.65 8.78
N ALA A 48 -18.65 -14.99 8.74
CA ALA A 48 -17.42 -15.79 8.60
C ALA A 48 -16.83 -15.79 7.18
N VAL A 49 -17.65 -15.56 6.13
CA VAL A 49 -17.17 -15.55 4.73
C VAL A 49 -16.66 -14.18 4.29
N GLY A 50 -17.10 -13.08 4.92
CA GLY A 50 -16.61 -11.73 4.63
C GLY A 50 -15.20 -11.43 5.17
N LEU A 51 -14.70 -12.22 6.13
CA LEU A 51 -13.43 -11.96 6.81
C LEU A 51 -12.20 -12.63 6.13
N ALA A 52 -12.41 -13.43 5.08
CA ALA A 52 -11.36 -14.27 4.49
C ALA A 52 -10.63 -13.66 3.27
N LEU A 53 -10.94 -12.41 2.87
CA LEU A 53 -10.36 -11.78 1.67
C LEU A 53 -9.37 -10.64 1.96
N LEU A 54 -8.96 -10.44 3.22
CA LEU A 54 -7.78 -9.62 3.53
C LEU A 54 -6.52 -10.47 3.31
N SER A 55 -6.30 -10.92 2.08
CA SER A 55 -4.97 -11.35 1.65
C SER A 55 -4.12 -10.09 1.62
N THR A 56 -3.33 -9.86 2.67
CA THR A 56 -2.20 -8.94 2.57
C THR A 56 -1.31 -9.46 1.45
N HIS A 57 -1.41 -8.84 0.28
CA HIS A 57 -0.43 -9.06 -0.77
C HIS A 57 0.89 -8.54 -0.23
N THR A 58 1.73 -9.44 0.27
CA THR A 58 3.16 -9.16 0.40
C THR A 58 3.67 -8.99 -1.03
N ILE A 59 3.76 -7.74 -1.48
CA ILE A 59 4.42 -7.41 -2.74
C ILE A 59 5.90 -7.65 -2.49
N ALA A 60 6.35 -8.86 -2.84
CA ALA A 60 7.77 -9.12 -2.94
C ALA A 60 8.36 -8.14 -3.97
N LEU A 61 9.47 -7.50 -3.62
CA LEU A 61 10.14 -6.56 -4.50
C LEU A 61 10.58 -7.28 -5.78
N GLU A 62 10.47 -6.62 -6.93
CA GLU A 62 10.90 -7.20 -8.22
C GLU A 62 12.40 -7.54 -8.20
N VAL A 63 12.80 -8.61 -8.88
CA VAL A 63 14.23 -8.96 -9.01
C VAL A 63 14.87 -8.05 -10.06
N PRO A 64 16.04 -7.43 -9.79
CA PRO A 64 16.69 -6.55 -10.76
C PRO A 64 17.06 -7.30 -12.04
N GLU A 65 16.75 -6.70 -13.20
CA GLU A 65 17.10 -7.22 -14.53
C GLU A 65 18.41 -6.61 -15.05
N GLY A 66 18.76 -5.42 -14.55
CA GLY A 66 19.98 -4.70 -14.87
C GLY A 66 21.08 -4.80 -13.80
N PRO A 67 22.20 -4.07 -14.00
CA PRO A 67 23.21 -3.92 -12.95
C PRO A 67 22.61 -3.29 -11.70
N VAL A 68 22.90 -3.88 -10.54
CA VAL A 68 22.50 -3.35 -9.25
C VAL A 68 23.21 -2.02 -9.00
N ILE A 69 22.44 -1.00 -8.66
CA ILE A 69 22.91 0.36 -8.36
C ILE A 69 22.88 0.63 -6.86
N LEU A 70 21.82 0.16 -6.18
CA LEU A 70 21.61 0.37 -4.75
C LEU A 70 21.24 -0.94 -4.08
N VAL A 71 21.85 -1.21 -2.94
CA VAL A 71 21.47 -2.29 -2.02
C VAL A 71 20.91 -1.66 -0.75
N VAL A 72 19.75 -2.12 -0.29
CA VAL A 72 19.15 -1.70 0.98
C VAL A 72 19.01 -2.92 1.88
N SER A 73 19.46 -2.81 3.13
CA SER A 73 19.51 -3.90 4.09
C SER A 73 19.09 -3.46 5.49
N GLY A 74 19.12 -4.38 6.45
CA GLY A 74 18.83 -4.09 7.86
C GLY A 74 17.36 -4.30 8.19
N LYS A 75 16.74 -3.34 8.89
CA LYS A 75 15.33 -3.42 9.27
C LYS A 75 14.39 -3.08 8.10
N VAL A 76 14.30 -3.98 7.14
CA VAL A 76 13.44 -3.88 5.96
C VAL A 76 12.45 -5.04 5.87
N GLY A 77 11.23 -4.76 5.39
CA GLY A 77 10.15 -5.74 5.27
C GLY A 77 10.00 -6.37 3.89
N GLN A 78 10.48 -5.72 2.83
CA GLN A 78 10.42 -6.22 1.45
C GLN A 78 11.82 -6.39 0.86
N THR A 79 12.15 -7.61 0.46
CA THR A 79 13.47 -7.98 -0.10
C THR A 79 13.30 -8.75 -1.41
N ASN A 80 14.34 -8.79 -2.23
CA ASN A 80 14.38 -9.56 -3.48
C ASN A 80 15.64 -10.44 -3.62
N VAL A 81 16.64 -10.26 -2.76
CA VAL A 81 17.86 -11.07 -2.70
C VAL A 81 18.18 -11.38 -1.23
N GLY A 82 17.74 -12.55 -0.75
CA GLY A 82 17.95 -12.93 0.64
C GLY A 82 17.28 -11.95 1.62
N ASP A 83 18.08 -11.36 2.51
CA ASP A 83 17.69 -10.33 3.48
C ASP A 83 17.95 -8.89 2.96
N GLU A 84 18.24 -8.73 1.67
CA GLU A 84 18.52 -7.45 1.04
C GLU A 84 17.53 -7.11 -0.09
N ALA A 85 17.31 -5.81 -0.29
CA ALA A 85 16.58 -5.24 -1.41
C ALA A 85 17.57 -4.60 -2.40
N HIS A 86 17.68 -5.19 -3.58
CA HIS A 86 18.59 -4.76 -4.64
C HIS A 86 17.80 -3.97 -5.69
N PHE A 87 18.27 -2.78 -6.03
CA PHE A 87 17.64 -1.93 -7.03
C PHE A 87 18.56 -1.75 -8.23
N ASP A 88 18.04 -2.04 -9.42
CA ASP A 88 18.65 -1.57 -10.66
C ASP A 88 18.13 -0.17 -11.05
N LYS A 89 18.58 0.31 -12.20
CA LYS A 89 18.19 1.61 -12.74
C LYS A 89 16.68 1.73 -12.97
N ALA A 90 16.05 0.72 -13.55
CA ALA A 90 14.64 0.78 -13.93
C ALA A 90 13.76 0.79 -12.69
N MET A 91 14.12 0.00 -11.68
CA MET A 91 13.44 0.00 -10.39
C MET A 91 13.51 1.38 -9.71
N LEU A 92 14.69 2.00 -9.65
CA LEU A 92 14.86 3.34 -9.07
C LEU A 92 14.09 4.42 -9.84
N GLU A 93 14.05 4.34 -11.17
CA GLU A 93 13.28 5.26 -12.03
C GLU A 93 11.76 5.04 -11.92
N GLY A 94 11.33 3.83 -11.52
CA GLY A 94 9.92 3.49 -11.29
C GLY A 94 9.35 4.02 -9.97
N LEU A 95 10.20 4.40 -9.01
CA LEU A 95 9.79 5.02 -7.75
C LEU A 95 9.34 6.48 -7.95
N ALA A 96 8.71 7.06 -6.94
CA ALA A 96 8.33 8.48 -6.96
C ALA A 96 9.56 9.38 -7.16
N GLN A 97 9.61 10.06 -8.30
CA GLN A 97 10.70 10.95 -8.69
C GLN A 97 10.47 12.38 -8.17
N HIS A 98 11.56 13.12 -7.97
CA HIS A 98 11.53 14.54 -7.66
C HIS A 98 12.70 15.28 -8.30
N GLU A 99 12.53 16.59 -8.53
CA GLU A 99 13.57 17.48 -9.04
C GLU A 99 13.88 18.57 -8.02
N THR A 100 15.13 18.64 -7.58
CA THR A 100 15.61 19.64 -6.63
C THR A 100 16.50 20.66 -7.34
N ILE A 101 16.09 21.92 -7.32
CA ILE A 101 16.89 23.04 -7.79
C ILE A 101 17.44 23.77 -6.57
N THR A 102 18.76 23.69 -6.35
CA THR A 102 19.39 24.25 -5.15
C THR A 102 20.85 24.63 -5.39
N ARG A 103 21.38 25.55 -4.57
CA ARG A 103 22.83 25.70 -4.41
C ARG A 103 23.36 24.61 -3.49
N THR A 104 24.61 24.25 -3.72
CA THR A 104 25.36 23.29 -2.88
C THR A 104 26.77 23.84 -2.67
N PRO A 105 27.41 23.61 -1.51
CA PRO A 105 28.72 24.20 -1.22
C PRO A 105 29.88 23.66 -2.09
N TRP A 106 29.66 22.57 -2.84
CA TRP A 106 30.64 21.94 -3.72
C TRP A 106 30.46 22.23 -5.22
N HIS A 107 29.48 23.06 -5.59
CA HIS A 107 29.26 23.49 -6.98
C HIS A 107 29.19 25.00 -7.10
N ASP A 108 29.63 25.51 -8.25
CA ASP A 108 29.42 26.91 -8.60
C ASP A 108 27.99 27.14 -9.07
N GLY A 109 27.26 28.00 -8.35
CA GLY A 109 25.92 28.43 -8.72
C GLY A 109 24.80 27.43 -8.36
N VAL A 110 23.67 27.56 -9.06
CA VAL A 110 22.47 26.75 -8.83
C VAL A 110 22.52 25.50 -9.70
N MET A 111 22.28 24.35 -9.09
CA MET A 111 22.25 23.05 -9.76
C MET A 111 20.83 22.51 -9.79
N ARG A 112 20.50 21.72 -10.81
CA ARG A 112 19.24 20.99 -10.95
C ARG A 112 19.53 19.50 -10.84
N PHE A 113 19.07 18.86 -9.77
CA PHE A 113 19.23 17.42 -9.55
C PHE A 113 17.90 16.71 -9.72
N SER A 114 17.91 15.45 -10.18
CA SER A 114 16.70 14.64 -10.26
C SER A 114 16.97 13.17 -9.97
N GLY A 115 16.04 12.52 -9.29
CA GLY A 115 16.07 11.11 -8.96
C GLY A 115 14.90 10.72 -8.05
N PRO A 116 14.86 9.46 -7.57
CA PRO A 116 13.85 9.03 -6.62
C PRO A 116 13.94 9.79 -5.30
N LEU A 117 12.79 10.06 -4.70
CA LEU A 117 12.70 10.49 -3.31
C LEU A 117 13.24 9.39 -2.40
N GLY A 118 14.10 9.74 -1.44
CA GLY A 118 14.64 8.75 -0.51
C GLY A 118 13.55 8.08 0.33
N ARG A 119 12.50 8.82 0.73
CA ARG A 119 11.32 8.21 1.38
C ARG A 119 10.59 7.19 0.52
N ALA A 120 10.60 7.34 -0.81
CA ALA A 120 9.97 6.37 -1.71
C ALA A 120 10.77 5.06 -1.76
N ILE A 121 12.10 5.14 -1.63
CA ILE A 121 12.96 3.96 -1.48
C ILE A 121 12.68 3.26 -0.15
N LEU A 122 12.63 4.04 0.95
CA LEU A 122 12.34 3.50 2.29
C LEU A 122 10.95 2.85 2.36
N GLU A 123 9.94 3.47 1.75
CA GLU A 123 8.58 2.91 1.65
C GLU A 123 8.57 1.61 0.82
N ALA A 124 9.27 1.59 -0.33
CA ALA A 124 9.32 0.41 -1.21
C ALA A 124 9.92 -0.82 -0.53
N VAL A 125 10.88 -0.63 0.37
CA VAL A 125 11.49 -1.73 1.15
C VAL A 125 10.76 -2.01 2.47
N GLY A 126 9.74 -1.22 2.82
CA GLY A 126 9.09 -1.27 4.12
C GLY A 126 10.08 -1.09 5.26
N ALA A 127 10.90 -0.03 5.21
CA ALA A 127 11.92 0.26 6.21
C ALA A 127 11.28 0.62 7.57
N GLU A 128 11.79 0.03 8.64
CA GLU A 128 11.39 0.32 10.01
C GLU A 128 12.63 0.69 10.85
N GLY A 129 12.76 1.93 11.29
CA GLY A 129 13.94 2.35 12.04
C GLY A 129 13.89 3.82 12.40
N GLU A 130 14.95 4.32 13.02
CA GLU A 130 15.10 5.75 13.32
C GLU A 130 16.20 6.40 12.47
N ASN A 131 17.21 5.61 12.09
CA ASN A 131 18.37 6.08 11.34
C ASN A 131 18.66 5.12 10.18
N ILE A 132 19.35 5.66 9.18
CA ILE A 132 19.97 4.88 8.13
C ILE A 132 21.44 5.21 8.03
N ARG A 133 22.25 4.23 7.65
CA ARG A 133 23.63 4.43 7.27
C ARG A 133 23.72 4.43 5.74
N VAL A 134 24.05 5.58 5.17
CA VAL A 134 24.23 5.76 3.73
C VAL A 134 25.70 5.56 3.38
N VAL A 135 26.01 4.64 2.47
CA VAL A 135 27.38 4.20 2.18
C VAL A 135 27.71 4.41 0.70
N ALA A 136 28.86 5.02 0.47
CA ALA A 136 29.41 5.29 -0.84
C ALA A 136 30.32 4.16 -1.36
N LEU A 137 30.60 4.18 -2.66
CA LEU A 137 31.53 3.28 -3.34
C LEU A 137 32.94 3.23 -2.71
N ASN A 138 33.38 4.31 -2.08
CA ASN A 138 34.68 4.42 -1.42
C ASN A 138 34.64 4.12 0.10
N GLU A 139 33.57 3.49 0.59
CA GLU A 139 33.30 3.17 2.00
C GLU A 139 33.15 4.40 2.92
N TYR A 140 33.06 5.61 2.37
CA TYR A 140 32.56 6.74 3.14
C TYR A 140 31.10 6.47 3.52
N ALA A 141 30.74 6.79 4.77
CA ALA A 141 29.38 6.63 5.24
C ALA A 141 28.97 7.78 6.15
N ALA A 142 27.69 8.11 6.12
CA ALA A 142 27.05 9.03 7.04
C ALA A 142 25.80 8.37 7.64
N THR A 143 25.56 8.61 8.92
CA THR A 143 24.30 8.27 9.57
C THR A 143 23.31 9.40 9.35
N VAL A 144 22.15 9.07 8.82
CA VAL A 144 21.08 10.01 8.47
C VAL A 144 19.80 9.59 9.21
N PRO A 145 19.17 10.50 10.00
CA PRO A 145 17.87 10.23 10.57
C PRO A 145 16.83 9.99 9.47
N ILE A 146 15.96 8.99 9.63
CA ILE A 146 14.87 8.74 8.67
C ILE A 146 13.94 9.96 8.57
N SER A 147 13.79 10.69 9.68
CA SER A 147 13.01 11.93 9.73
C SER A 147 13.49 13.01 8.76
N ASP A 148 14.75 13.00 8.31
CA ASP A 148 15.22 13.90 7.25
C ASP A 148 14.46 13.62 5.94
N PHE A 149 14.24 12.35 5.59
CA PHE A 149 13.53 11.94 4.38
C PHE A 149 12.01 12.12 4.48
N GLU A 150 11.47 12.17 5.70
CA GLU A 150 10.05 12.43 5.94
C GLU A 150 9.74 13.93 5.89
N ASN A 151 10.61 14.75 6.48
CA ASN A 151 10.38 16.19 6.64
C ASN A 151 10.81 17.00 5.42
N TYR A 152 11.74 16.50 4.60
CA TYR A 152 12.29 17.21 3.46
C TYR A 152 12.26 16.37 2.19
N ASP A 153 12.26 17.02 1.03
CA ASP A 153 12.33 16.38 -0.29
C ASP A 153 13.76 15.93 -0.63
N VAL A 154 14.34 15.09 0.23
CA VAL A 154 15.66 14.48 0.01
C VAL A 154 15.57 13.47 -1.12
N ILE A 155 16.40 13.64 -2.14
CA ILE A 155 16.48 12.73 -3.29
C ILE A 155 17.79 11.96 -3.28
N LEU A 156 17.77 10.75 -3.85
CA LEU A 156 18.98 10.10 -4.33
C LEU A 156 19.10 10.43 -5.82
N ALA A 157 19.76 11.54 -6.11
CA ALA A 157 19.88 12.07 -7.46
C ALA A 157 20.63 11.09 -8.37
N MET A 158 20.05 10.84 -9.54
CA MET A 158 20.65 10.05 -10.64
C MET A 158 21.14 10.94 -11.78
N GLN A 159 20.71 12.21 -11.81
CA GLN A 159 21.08 13.18 -12.82
C GLN A 159 21.37 14.55 -12.20
N ALA A 160 22.26 15.30 -12.84
CA ALA A 160 22.48 16.71 -12.59
C ALA A 160 22.47 17.49 -13.91
N ASN A 161 21.73 18.60 -13.95
CA ASN A 161 21.54 19.47 -15.10
C ASN A 161 21.14 18.69 -16.38
N GLY A 162 20.22 17.73 -16.22
CA GLY A 162 19.71 16.87 -17.30
C GLY A 162 20.71 15.85 -17.84
N LYS A 163 21.82 15.61 -17.13
CA LYS A 163 22.83 14.60 -17.50
C LYS A 163 22.93 13.54 -16.40
N ALA A 164 22.99 12.27 -16.80
CA ALA A 164 23.21 11.17 -15.88
C ALA A 164 24.54 11.33 -15.11
N LEU A 165 24.50 11.09 -13.80
CA LEU A 165 25.66 11.08 -12.94
C LEU A 165 26.45 9.77 -13.17
N ARG A 166 27.63 9.88 -13.78
CA ARG A 166 28.57 8.75 -13.87
C ARG A 166 29.42 8.73 -12.61
N ILE A 167 30.15 7.63 -12.38
CA ILE A 167 31.08 7.51 -11.24
C ILE A 167 32.03 8.72 -11.16
N ARG A 168 32.65 9.11 -12.29
CA ARG A 168 33.54 10.28 -12.34
C ARG A 168 32.86 11.64 -12.10
N ASP A 169 31.53 11.66 -12.18
CA ASP A 169 30.69 12.84 -11.95
C ASP A 169 29.88 12.65 -10.65
N GLN A 170 30.42 11.96 -9.63
CA GLN A 170 29.81 11.77 -8.31
C GLN A 170 28.58 10.83 -8.26
N GLY A 171 28.31 10.08 -9.34
CA GLY A 171 27.26 9.05 -9.41
C GLY A 171 27.69 7.66 -8.92
N PRO A 172 26.81 6.65 -8.98
CA PRO A 172 25.52 6.65 -9.69
C PRO A 172 24.39 7.33 -8.94
N LEU A 173 24.52 7.51 -7.62
CA LEU A 173 23.53 8.14 -6.75
C LEU A 173 24.20 9.19 -5.87
N PHE A 174 23.54 10.32 -5.66
CA PHE A 174 23.99 11.39 -4.79
C PHE A 174 22.83 11.86 -3.91
N VAL A 175 22.97 11.76 -2.58
CA VAL A 175 22.01 12.33 -1.63
C VAL A 175 22.02 13.85 -1.76
N ILE A 176 20.87 14.44 -2.11
CA ILE A 176 20.70 15.87 -2.25
C ILE A 176 19.54 16.33 -1.37
N TYR A 177 19.85 17.27 -0.48
CA TYR A 177 18.88 18.01 0.31
C TYR A 177 18.43 19.29 -0.42
N PRO A 178 17.19 19.75 -0.21
CA PRO A 178 16.68 20.99 -0.80
C PRO A 178 17.14 22.26 -0.04
N PHE A 179 18.45 22.51 0.03
CA PHE A 179 19.06 23.57 0.84
C PHE A 179 18.47 24.98 0.62
N ASP A 180 18.19 25.36 -0.62
CA ASP A 180 17.64 26.70 -0.93
C ASP A 180 16.18 26.86 -0.44
N GLN A 181 15.43 25.75 -0.30
CA GLN A 181 14.05 25.77 0.22
C GLN A 181 14.00 25.77 1.75
N HIS A 182 15.04 25.21 2.37
CA HIS A 182 15.16 24.99 3.81
C HIS A 182 16.51 25.50 4.31
N PRO A 183 16.64 26.80 4.61
CA PRO A 183 17.90 27.41 5.02
C PRO A 183 18.49 26.79 6.31
N GLU A 184 17.66 26.18 7.15
CA GLU A 184 18.06 25.42 8.34
C GLU A 184 18.94 24.20 8.01
N LEU A 185 18.91 23.71 6.76
CA LEU A 185 19.75 22.61 6.29
C LEU A 185 21.17 23.06 5.90
N LEU A 186 21.46 24.37 5.90
CA LEU A 186 22.78 24.92 5.61
C LEU A 186 23.72 24.76 6.81
N ASP A 187 24.00 23.51 7.15
CA ASP A 187 24.81 23.09 8.28
C ASP A 187 25.86 22.04 7.86
N GLU A 188 27.03 22.06 8.50
CA GLU A 188 28.14 21.16 8.17
C GLU A 188 27.78 19.68 8.34
N GLU A 189 26.94 19.35 9.32
CA GLU A 189 26.47 17.98 9.55
C GLU A 189 25.62 17.51 8.37
N ILE A 190 24.66 18.33 7.91
CA ILE A 190 23.80 17.99 6.76
C ILE A 190 24.61 17.92 5.45
N PHE A 191 25.62 18.78 5.29
CA PHE A 191 26.55 18.67 4.17
C PHE A 191 27.30 17.33 4.17
N SER A 192 27.72 16.84 5.34
CA SER A 192 28.36 15.52 5.46
C SER A 192 27.41 14.36 5.14
N ARG A 193 26.11 14.53 5.42
CA ARG A 193 25.05 13.56 5.07
C ARG A 193 24.71 13.54 3.57
N SER A 194 25.17 14.53 2.80
CA SER A 194 25.04 14.56 1.34
C SER A 194 26.09 13.65 0.69
N VAL A 195 25.88 12.34 0.82
CA VAL A 195 26.80 11.30 0.33
C VAL A 195 26.71 11.16 -1.19
N TRP A 196 27.84 11.30 -1.88
CA TRP A 196 27.94 10.98 -3.30
C TRP A 196 28.31 9.50 -3.54
N GLN A 197 28.12 9.03 -4.77
CA GLN A 197 28.43 7.65 -5.18
C GLN A 197 27.79 6.58 -4.28
N VAL A 198 26.57 6.81 -3.81
CA VAL A 198 25.86 5.87 -2.92
C VAL A 198 25.67 4.53 -3.62
N THR A 199 25.99 3.46 -2.92
CA THR A 199 25.80 2.06 -3.37
C THR A 199 25.00 1.24 -2.37
N ARG A 200 24.96 1.65 -1.10
CA ARG A 200 24.28 0.90 -0.05
C ARG A 200 23.62 1.80 1.00
N ILE A 201 22.48 1.34 1.51
CA ILE A 201 21.78 1.91 2.65
C ILE A 201 21.50 0.78 3.66
N ASP A 202 21.86 1.00 4.91
CA ASP A 202 21.52 0.07 6.01
C ASP A 202 20.51 0.75 6.92
N VAL A 203 19.35 0.11 7.15
CA VAL A 203 18.32 0.63 8.06
C VAL A 203 18.58 0.11 9.47
N GLU A 204 18.70 1.02 10.43
CA GLU A 204 19.17 0.76 11.81
C GLU A 204 18.10 0.83 12.90
#